data_AF-A0A8K0NT60-F1
#
_entry.id   AF-A0A8K0NT60-F1
#
_cell.length_a   1.000
_cell.length_b   1.000
_cell.length_c   1.000
_cell.angle_alpha   90.00
_cell.angle_beta   90.00
_cell.angle_gamma   90.00
#
_symmetry.space_group_name_H-M   'P 1'
#
loop_
_entity.id
_entity.type
_entity.pdbx_description
1 polymer ?
#
loop_
_entity_poly.entity_id
_entity_poly.type
_entity_poly.pdbx_seq_one_letter_code
_entity_poly.pdbx_strand_id
1 'polypeptide(L)'
;MENEVKQRKQRNRRRERAQRMQAQRESKAKDGDSGEDESPSREKPSRPPNRRKKLKEPVFEEDIIDGFAILAFKSYEDLEDSVSLILFPPA
;
A
#
# COMPACT_ATOMS: atom_id res chain seq x y z
N MET A 1 -36.66 -0.46 -3.77
CA MET A 1 -35.89 -1.03 -4.90
C MET A 1 -35.05 0.00 -5.68
N GLU A 2 -35.48 1.25 -5.89
CA GLU A 2 -34.74 2.21 -6.75
C GLU A 2 -33.39 2.69 -6.16
N ASN A 3 -33.30 2.85 -4.84
CA ASN A 3 -32.09 3.29 -4.15
C ASN A 3 -30.97 2.22 -4.17
N GLU A 4 -31.34 0.96 -4.06
CA GLU A 4 -30.40 -0.17 -4.16
C GLU A 4 -29.80 -0.28 -5.57
N VAL A 5 -30.61 -0.06 -6.60
CA VAL A 5 -30.14 -0.06 -8.00
C VAL A 5 -29.15 1.09 -8.25
N LYS A 6 -29.40 2.28 -7.69
CA LYS A 6 -28.49 3.43 -7.80
C LYS A 6 -27.16 3.17 -7.09
N GLN A 7 -27.18 2.63 -5.87
CA GLN A 7 -25.96 2.26 -5.14
C GLN A 7 -25.17 1.16 -5.86
N ARG A 8 -25.86 0.13 -6.38
CA ARG A 8 -25.22 -0.95 -7.15
C ARG A 8 -24.56 -0.43 -8.43
N LYS A 9 -25.22 0.48 -9.16
CA LYS A 9 -24.64 1.13 -10.35
C LYS A 9 -23.40 1.95 -10.01
N GLN A 10 -23.41 2.67 -8.88
CA GLN A 10 -22.24 3.45 -8.43
C GLN A 10 -21.07 2.54 -8.03
N ARG A 11 -21.36 1.45 -7.30
CA ARG A 11 -20.35 0.44 -6.91
C ARG A 11 -19.72 -0.22 -8.13
N ASN A 12 -20.53 -0.56 -9.15
CA ASN A 12 -20.03 -1.15 -10.40
C ASN A 12 -19.12 -0.18 -11.16
N ARG A 13 -19.49 1.11 -11.28
CA ARG A 13 -18.64 2.12 -11.91
C ARG A 13 -17.29 2.29 -11.21
N ARG A 14 -17.27 2.22 -9.87
CA ARG A 14 -16.00 2.29 -9.10
C ARG A 14 -15.12 1.06 -9.39
N ARG A 15 -15.70 -0.14 -9.44
CA ARG A 15 -14.98 -1.38 -9.72
C ARG A 15 -14.38 -1.39 -11.13
N GLU A 16 -15.16 -0.98 -12.13
CA GLU A 16 -14.71 -0.88 -13.52
C GLU A 16 -13.54 0.10 -13.68
N ARG A 17 -13.63 1.28 -13.03
CA ARG A 17 -12.54 2.27 -13.06
C ARG A 17 -11.25 1.74 -12.43
N ALA A 18 -11.36 1.00 -11.33
CA ALA A 18 -10.19 0.38 -10.68
C ALA A 18 -9.53 -0.68 -11.56
N GLN A 19 -10.33 -1.55 -12.18
CA GLN A 19 -9.82 -2.57 -13.11
C GLN A 19 -9.14 -1.94 -14.33
N ARG A 20 -9.71 -0.88 -14.91
CA ARG A 20 -9.09 -0.15 -16.02
C ARG A 20 -7.74 0.45 -15.66
N MET A 21 -7.60 0.97 -14.43
CA MET A 21 -6.34 1.49 -13.92
C MET A 21 -5.29 0.39 -13.68
N GLN A 22 -5.71 -0.78 -13.19
CA GLN A 22 -4.82 -1.94 -13.03
C GLN A 22 -4.33 -2.46 -14.38
N ALA A 23 -5.24 -2.65 -15.34
CA ALA A 23 -4.88 -3.09 -16.69
C ALA A 23 -3.94 -2.10 -17.42
N GLN A 24 -4.10 -0.78 -17.22
CA GLN A 24 -3.15 0.22 -17.74
C GLN A 24 -1.77 0.17 -17.06
N ARG A 25 -1.70 -0.23 -15.78
CA ARG A 25 -0.42 -0.42 -15.08
C ARG A 25 0.27 -1.70 -15.54
N GLU A 26 -0.49 -2.77 -15.70
CA GLU A 26 0.02 -4.08 -16.14
C GLU A 26 0.46 -4.07 -17.61
N SER A 27 -0.29 -3.42 -18.51
CA SER A 27 0.16 -3.22 -19.89
C SER A 27 1.45 -2.40 -19.95
N LYS A 28 1.52 -1.29 -19.21
CA LYS A 28 2.74 -0.48 -19.14
C LYS A 28 3.92 -1.20 -18.47
N ALA A 29 3.67 -2.17 -17.58
CA ALA A 29 4.71 -2.97 -16.94
C ALA A 29 5.22 -4.13 -17.82
N LYS A 30 4.51 -4.49 -18.89
CA LYS A 30 4.96 -5.50 -19.85
C LYS A 30 5.83 -4.95 -20.98
N ASP A 31 5.84 -3.63 -21.20
CA ASP A 31 6.52 -2.96 -22.32
C ASP A 31 7.69 -2.03 -21.91
N GLY A 32 8.59 -2.42 -21.01
CA GLY A 32 9.78 -1.56 -20.83
C GLY A 32 10.73 -1.88 -19.69
N ASP A 33 11.62 -2.83 -19.96
CA ASP A 33 13.02 -2.76 -19.56
C ASP A 33 13.73 -1.57 -20.27
N SER A 34 14.77 -1.05 -19.62
CA SER A 34 15.75 -0.05 -20.08
C SER A 34 15.30 1.38 -20.44
N GLY A 35 16.05 2.34 -19.92
CA GLY A 35 15.90 3.76 -20.20
C GLY A 35 16.89 4.27 -21.23
N GLU A 36 16.45 5.21 -22.06
CA GLU A 36 17.28 6.21 -22.75
C GLU A 36 16.38 7.30 -23.39
N ASP A 37 17.04 8.42 -23.67
CA ASP A 37 16.61 9.81 -23.88
C ASP A 37 16.10 10.08 -25.33
N GLU A 38 15.28 11.13 -25.55
CA GLU A 38 15.23 12.06 -26.74
C GLU A 38 13.89 12.90 -26.81
N SER A 39 14.04 14.24 -26.77
CA SER A 39 13.14 15.45 -26.74
C SER A 39 11.83 15.56 -27.61
N PRO A 40 10.94 16.61 -27.49
CA PRO A 40 10.99 17.86 -26.70
C PRO A 40 9.71 18.24 -25.86
N SER A 41 9.93 19.13 -24.88
CA SER A 41 8.97 20.08 -24.27
C SER A 41 7.50 19.67 -24.09
N ARG A 42 7.21 18.89 -23.04
CA ARG A 42 5.94 19.08 -22.30
C ARG A 42 6.34 19.19 -20.85
N GLU A 43 6.41 20.43 -20.35
CA GLU A 43 6.57 20.71 -18.91
C GLU A 43 5.42 20.04 -18.18
N LYS A 44 5.60 18.77 -17.83
CA LYS A 44 4.75 18.06 -16.90
C LYS A 44 5.00 18.77 -15.58
N PRO A 45 3.96 19.33 -14.91
CA PRO A 45 4.15 19.89 -13.59
C PRO A 45 4.88 18.84 -12.75
N SER A 46 5.97 19.25 -12.10
CA SER A 46 6.80 18.41 -11.24
C SER A 46 5.87 17.56 -10.38
N ARG A 47 5.75 16.27 -10.73
CA ARG A 47 4.93 15.36 -9.94
C ARG A 47 5.63 15.34 -8.59
N PRO A 48 4.91 15.65 -7.49
CA PRO A 48 5.51 15.61 -6.17
C PRO A 48 6.25 14.29 -6.03
N PRO A 49 7.47 14.29 -5.46
CA PRO A 49 8.27 13.08 -5.35
C PRO A 49 7.36 12.00 -4.81
N ASN A 50 7.22 10.92 -5.56
CA ASN A 50 6.46 9.78 -5.12
C ASN A 50 7.16 9.33 -3.84
N ARG A 51 6.64 9.75 -2.69
CA ARG A 51 6.92 9.16 -1.38
C ARG A 51 6.39 7.75 -1.52
N ARG A 52 7.18 6.90 -2.19
CA ARG A 52 7.24 5.48 -1.92
C ARG A 52 7.44 5.48 -0.42
N LYS A 53 6.35 5.26 0.32
CA LYS A 53 6.45 4.86 1.71
C LYS A 53 7.31 3.62 1.58
N LYS A 54 8.62 3.75 1.84
CA LYS A 54 9.43 2.58 2.11
C LYS A 54 8.70 2.00 3.30
N LEU A 55 7.92 0.95 3.04
CA LEU A 55 7.36 0.16 4.10
C LEU A 55 8.61 -0.32 4.81
N LYS A 56 8.95 0.37 5.90
CA LYS A 56 9.99 -0.08 6.80
C LYS A 56 9.58 -1.52 7.10
N GLU A 57 10.50 -2.47 6.93
CA GLU A 57 10.18 -3.84 7.33
C GLU A 57 9.52 -3.79 8.70
N PRO A 58 8.38 -4.48 8.89
CA PRO A 58 7.76 -4.60 10.19
C PRO A 58 8.83 -5.04 11.19
N VAL A 59 8.86 -4.40 12.37
CA VAL A 59 9.82 -4.72 13.43
C VAL A 59 9.62 -6.16 13.91
N PHE A 60 8.38 -6.64 13.84
CA PHE A 60 7.97 -8.00 14.15
C PHE A 60 7.06 -8.54 13.05
N GLU A 61 7.02 -9.87 12.92
CA GLU A 61 6.02 -10.57 12.12
C GLU A 61 4.80 -10.87 13.00
N GLU A 62 3.59 -10.71 12.46
CA GLU A 62 2.33 -10.88 13.19
C GLU A 62 1.47 -11.98 12.54
N ASP A 63 1.22 -13.06 13.28
CA ASP A 63 0.34 -14.17 12.89
C ASP A 63 -0.94 -14.16 13.72
N ILE A 64 -2.10 -14.19 13.08
CA ILE A 64 -3.40 -14.23 13.77
C ILE A 64 -3.97 -15.65 13.71
N ILE A 65 -4.16 -16.27 14.88
CA ILE A 65 -4.66 -17.65 15.02
C ILE A 65 -5.77 -17.67 16.08
N ASP A 66 -6.97 -18.13 15.70
CA ASP A 66 -8.12 -18.30 16.62
C ASP A 66 -8.45 -17.08 17.50
N GLY A 67 -8.24 -15.86 16.97
CA GLY A 67 -8.50 -14.61 17.68
C GLY A 67 -7.35 -14.13 18.57
N PHE A 68 -6.22 -14.83 18.58
CA PHE A 68 -4.97 -14.41 19.20
C PHE A 68 -4.00 -13.86 18.15
N ALA A 69 -3.20 -12.85 18.52
CA ALA A 69 -2.08 -12.38 17.74
C ALA A 69 -0.78 -12.93 18.33
N ILE A 70 0.05 -13.55 17.50
CA ILE A 70 1.37 -14.06 17.83
C ILE A 70 2.39 -13.15 17.13
N LEU A 71 3.27 -12.53 17.92
CA LEU A 71 4.31 -11.64 17.41
C LEU A 71 5.66 -12.36 17.44
N ALA A 72 6.38 -12.36 16.32
CA ALA A 72 7.73 -12.91 16.21
C ALA A 72 8.75 -11.78 16.03
N PHE A 73 9.72 -11.71 16.95
CA PHE A 73 10.78 -10.72 16.95
C PHE A 73 12.09 -11.34 16.46
N LYS A 74 12.90 -10.54 15.74
CA LYS A 74 14.24 -10.98 15.27
C LYS A 74 15.28 -10.95 16.39
N SER A 75 15.09 -10.08 17.38
CA SER A 75 15.98 -9.93 18.53
C SER A 75 15.19 -9.90 19.84
N TYR A 76 15.88 -10.21 20.94
CA TYR A 76 15.31 -10.12 22.28
C TYR A 76 15.13 -8.67 22.74
N GLU A 77 16.03 -7.77 22.32
CA GLU A 77 15.93 -6.33 22.62
C GLU A 77 14.62 -5.74 22.09
N ASP A 78 14.22 -6.07 20.85
CA ASP A 78 12.97 -5.57 20.25
C ASP A 78 11.73 -6.03 21.05
N LEU A 79 11.78 -7.23 21.63
CA LEU A 79 10.71 -7.74 22.50
C LEU A 79 10.66 -6.98 23.82
N GLU A 80 11.81 -6.77 24.48
CA GLU A 80 11.88 -6.02 25.74
C GLU A 80 11.38 -4.59 25.56
N ASP A 81 11.81 -3.90 24.50
CA ASP A 81 11.37 -2.55 24.17
C ASP A 81 9.86 -2.50 23.94
N SER A 82 9.32 -3.46 23.18
CA SER A 82 7.88 -3.54 22.91
C SER A 82 7.06 -3.76 24.17
N VAL A 83 7.52 -4.65 25.05
CA VAL A 83 6.88 -4.93 26.34
C VAL A 83 6.99 -3.72 27.28
N SER A 84 8.16 -3.08 27.32
CA SER A 84 8.41 -1.89 28.12
C SER A 84 7.48 -0.74 27.73
N LEU A 85 7.29 -0.48 26.43
CA LEU A 85 6.36 0.54 25.93
C LEU A 85 4.91 0.28 26.34
N ILE A 86 4.49 -0.99 26.41
CA ILE A 86 3.14 -1.37 26.81
C ILE A 86 2.94 -1.20 28.32
N LEU A 87 3.92 -1.62 29.11
CA LEU A 87 3.83 -1.59 30.57
C LEU A 87 4.10 -0.20 31.16
N PHE A 88 4.88 0.62 30.47
CA PHE A 88 5.29 1.96 30.92
C PHE A 88 5.11 3.00 29.81
N PRO A 89 3.86 3.38 29.48
CA PRO A 89 3.61 4.40 28.47
C PRO A 89 4.19 5.75 28.92
N PRO A 90 4.80 6.54 28.00
CA PRO A 90 5.27 7.88 28.33
C PRO A 90 4.08 8.78 28.73
N ALA A 91 4.29 9.58 29.79
CA ALA A 91 3.30 10.48 30.38
C ALA A 91 2.89 11.67 29.49
#